data_AF-A0A7W7VMH8-F1
#
_entry.id   AF-A0A7W7VMH8-F1
#
_cell.length_a   1.000
_cell.length_b   1.000
_cell.length_c   1.000
_cell.angle_alpha   90.00
_cell.angle_beta   90.00
_cell.angle_gamma   90.00
#
_symmetry.space_group_name_H-M   'P 1'
#
loop_
_entity.id
_entity.type
_entity.pdbx_description
1 polymer ?
#
loop_
_entity_poly.entity_id
_entity_poly.type
_entity_poly.pdbx_seq_one_letter_code
_entity_poly.pdbx_strand_id
1 'polypeptide(L)'
;MSRPREAMQAAVAAAQAYGQGGDLRQIAGQVAGQLTGQAQGQGQGQSQGQGQAGEPGFALNPTDFLAAREQGTSVGTLIEARSASLNEAGEIVNRSFSGSGPQGETVHVISPVVIPKGTTARVVVPLVVLAVLGLVGLVATGLPEGARVLFGPHYWAVLVLAAAFLWWRRSVVMVPEGCKALITKFGKLVQIAEPGRVTLLNPWKRVSYIVNTTREYPFNAPIREAPTQQGVKASVDLFLQFRIEDPAEFIFVLGSVGGFQAKLQNAISEVTRSLIYAQRAEDIYDLVGESTLGMLDNLNQQFLPAVRLTDVNITHAEPSSQEYRMDLAAPEMIRVAKEAYTYEYELQLRKEQNEGDLVKELAGLQEQLSAIQAEIASYQARMDTALERASHQAKAQASQRLVEAESTAKANAALLEAQALDIRALSAAQAPEILDHRFQQDLLDRLESVASHLPRVVQVGENTDIDLLALARQLVGGGEARLFSEADTAAIRARITEISRRVEDREAEIAVLLGQNTGQAAQEHAVPPAAQEDA
;
A
#
# COMPACT_ATOMS: atom_id res chain seq x y z
N MET A 1 -3.46 3.92 18.27
CA MET A 1 -2.79 4.01 16.94
C MET A 1 -1.30 3.62 17.00
N SER A 2 -0.94 2.47 17.59
CA SER A 2 0.48 2.08 17.81
C SER A 2 0.95 0.85 17.02
N ARG A 3 0.04 0.07 16.42
CA ARG A 3 0.37 -1.12 15.64
C ARG A 3 1.24 -0.94 14.38
N PRO A 4 1.26 0.21 13.65
CA PRO A 4 2.08 0.29 12.44
C PRO A 4 3.58 0.43 12.72
N ARG A 5 3.99 0.81 13.94
CA ARG A 5 5.42 0.98 14.29
C ARG A 5 6.11 -0.34 14.64
N GLU A 6 5.41 -1.26 15.26
CA GLU A 6 5.94 -2.59 15.61
C GLU A 6 6.17 -3.46 14.35
N ALA A 7 5.24 -3.40 13.39
CA ALA A 7 5.39 -4.08 12.11
C ALA A 7 6.60 -3.55 11.31
N MET A 8 6.87 -2.25 11.36
CA MET A 8 8.03 -1.63 10.71
C MET A 8 9.35 -2.06 11.37
N GLN A 9 9.39 -2.16 12.70
CA GLN A 9 10.59 -2.60 13.41
C GLN A 9 10.90 -4.09 13.18
N ALA A 10 9.86 -4.94 13.11
CA ALA A 10 10.03 -6.34 12.73
C ALA A 10 10.55 -6.50 11.29
N ALA A 11 10.07 -5.67 10.35
CA ALA A 11 10.55 -5.67 8.98
C ALA A 11 12.00 -5.18 8.84
N VAL A 12 12.41 -4.16 9.62
CA VAL A 12 13.79 -3.66 9.63
C VAL A 12 14.75 -4.68 10.25
N ALA A 13 14.34 -5.39 11.30
CA ALA A 13 15.12 -6.47 11.90
C ALA A 13 15.30 -7.66 10.93
N ALA A 14 14.24 -8.03 10.19
CA ALA A 14 14.32 -9.05 9.16
C ALA A 14 15.23 -8.64 7.97
N ALA A 15 15.20 -7.37 7.57
CA ALA A 15 16.05 -6.85 6.50
C ALA A 15 17.53 -6.78 6.90
N GLN A 16 17.84 -6.47 8.17
CA GLN A 16 19.22 -6.47 8.68
C GLN A 16 19.80 -7.89 8.78
N ALA A 17 18.97 -8.88 9.10
CA ALA A 17 19.38 -10.29 9.14
C ALA A 17 19.71 -10.86 7.74
N TYR A 18 19.01 -10.40 6.71
CA TYR A 18 19.27 -10.78 5.32
C TYR A 18 20.65 -10.31 4.81
N GLY A 19 21.13 -9.17 5.31
CA GLY A 19 22.45 -8.62 4.96
C GLY A 19 23.64 -9.39 5.55
N GLN A 20 23.43 -10.28 6.52
CA GLN A 20 24.49 -11.01 7.21
C GLN A 20 24.58 -12.50 6.85
N GLY A 21 23.84 -12.96 5.83
CA GLY A 21 23.96 -14.33 5.31
C GLY A 21 23.42 -15.42 6.25
N GLY A 22 22.49 -15.08 7.14
CA GLY A 22 21.87 -16.02 8.09
C GLY A 22 20.77 -16.87 7.46
N ASP A 23 20.75 -18.16 7.79
CA ASP A 23 19.80 -19.16 7.28
C ASP A 23 18.35 -18.87 7.71
N LEU A 24 17.45 -18.74 6.72
CA LEU A 24 16.03 -18.36 6.89
C LEU A 24 15.27 -19.24 7.90
N ARG A 25 15.67 -20.50 8.07
CA ARG A 25 15.02 -21.44 8.99
C ARG A 25 15.33 -21.16 10.46
N GLN A 26 16.53 -20.66 10.77
CA GLN A 26 16.89 -20.34 12.16
C GLN A 26 16.22 -19.04 12.61
N ILE A 27 16.12 -18.07 11.71
CA ILE A 27 15.46 -16.78 11.96
C ILE A 27 13.95 -16.98 12.15
N ALA A 28 13.31 -17.82 11.34
CA ALA A 28 11.90 -18.18 11.52
C ALA A 28 11.66 -18.91 12.86
N GLY A 29 12.58 -19.80 13.27
CA GLY A 29 12.48 -20.50 14.56
C GLY A 29 12.65 -19.58 15.76
N GLN A 30 13.50 -18.56 15.67
CA GLN A 30 13.77 -17.62 16.76
C GLN A 30 12.64 -16.58 16.90
N VAL A 31 12.09 -16.12 15.78
CA VAL A 31 10.89 -15.23 15.76
C VAL A 31 9.65 -15.99 16.24
N ALA A 32 9.47 -17.25 15.83
CA ALA A 32 8.38 -18.09 16.34
C ALA A 32 8.55 -18.38 17.85
N GLY A 33 9.77 -18.66 18.33
CA GLY A 33 10.04 -18.85 19.76
C GLY A 33 9.75 -17.61 20.62
N GLN A 34 10.04 -16.42 20.08
CA GLN A 34 9.83 -15.15 20.78
C GLN A 34 8.34 -14.74 20.79
N LEU A 35 7.58 -15.10 19.75
CA LEU A 35 6.11 -14.95 19.72
C LEU A 35 5.40 -15.97 20.61
N THR A 36 5.96 -17.17 20.77
CA THR A 36 5.35 -18.24 21.60
C THR A 36 5.66 -18.05 23.08
N GLY A 37 6.80 -17.43 23.44
CA GLY A 37 7.22 -17.18 24.83
C GLY A 37 6.43 -16.08 25.56
N GLN A 38 5.60 -15.30 24.87
CA GLN A 38 4.78 -14.25 25.47
C GLN A 38 3.34 -14.70 25.78
N ALA A 39 2.96 -15.91 25.38
CA ALA A 39 1.64 -16.49 25.65
C ALA A 39 1.63 -17.48 26.83
N GLN A 40 2.77 -17.72 27.48
CA GLN A 40 2.90 -18.68 28.58
C GLN A 40 3.24 -17.97 29.90
N GLY A 41 2.28 -17.18 30.39
CA GLY A 41 2.35 -16.52 31.69
C GLY A 41 0.97 -16.40 32.33
N GLN A 42 0.80 -17.09 33.46
CA GLN A 42 -0.32 -17.04 34.42
C GLN A 42 -1.64 -17.73 34.04
N GLY A 43 -1.95 -18.79 34.81
CA GLY A 43 -3.30 -19.37 34.85
C GLY A 43 -3.37 -20.81 35.35
N GLN A 44 -2.61 -21.19 36.39
CA GLN A 44 -2.86 -22.44 37.10
C GLN A 44 -4.05 -22.21 38.05
N GLY A 45 -5.23 -22.65 37.63
CA GLY A 45 -6.45 -22.65 38.43
C GLY A 45 -7.35 -23.80 37.99
N GLN A 46 -7.26 -24.91 38.73
CA GLN A 46 -8.17 -26.06 38.61
C GLN A 46 -9.62 -25.61 38.82
N SER A 47 -10.48 -25.90 37.86
CA SER A 47 -11.90 -26.14 38.15
C SER A 47 -12.38 -27.33 37.30
N GLN A 48 -12.69 -28.42 37.99
CA GLN A 48 -13.47 -29.52 37.47
C GLN A 48 -14.93 -29.06 37.42
N GLY A 49 -15.48 -28.94 36.22
CA GLY A 49 -16.89 -28.71 35.96
C GLY A 49 -17.32 -29.59 34.80
N GLN A 50 -18.05 -30.66 35.13
CA GLN A 50 -18.64 -31.63 34.20
C GLN A 50 -19.83 -30.95 33.50
N GLY A 51 -19.80 -30.84 32.17
CA GLY A 51 -20.91 -30.25 31.41
C GLY A 51 -20.73 -30.35 29.90
N GLN A 52 -21.35 -31.39 29.33
CA GLN A 52 -21.94 -31.51 27.99
C GLN A 52 -21.18 -30.98 26.76
N ALA A 53 -20.89 -31.90 25.84
CA ALA A 53 -20.37 -31.64 24.51
C ALA A 53 -21.31 -30.74 23.69
N GLY A 54 -20.91 -29.49 23.49
CA GLY A 54 -21.36 -28.58 22.44
C GLY A 54 -20.23 -28.30 21.46
N GLU A 55 -20.58 -27.99 20.22
CA GLU A 55 -19.69 -27.76 19.07
C GLU A 55 -18.45 -26.89 19.38
N PRO A 56 -17.32 -27.06 18.68
CA PRO A 56 -16.15 -26.22 18.88
C PRO A 56 -16.41 -24.83 18.30
N GLY A 57 -17.05 -23.96 19.07
CA GLY A 57 -17.36 -22.62 18.60
C GLY A 57 -18.03 -21.78 19.68
N PHE A 58 -17.39 -20.66 20.03
CA PHE A 58 -17.92 -19.57 20.84
C PHE A 58 -18.03 -19.83 22.36
N ALA A 59 -16.90 -19.70 23.06
CA ALA A 59 -16.87 -19.55 24.51
C ALA A 59 -17.03 -18.07 24.88
N LEU A 60 -18.08 -17.73 25.66
CA LEU A 60 -18.28 -16.39 26.21
C LEU A 60 -17.15 -16.07 27.20
N ASN A 61 -16.42 -14.98 26.97
CA ASN A 61 -15.32 -14.59 27.84
C ASN A 61 -15.81 -13.63 28.94
N PRO A 62 -15.63 -13.96 30.25
CA PRO A 62 -16.02 -13.08 31.35
C PRO A 62 -15.44 -11.67 31.30
N THR A 63 -14.20 -11.52 30.85
CA THR A 63 -13.57 -10.19 30.84
C THR A 63 -14.26 -9.18 29.94
N ASP A 64 -15.09 -9.62 28.99
CA ASP A 64 -15.81 -8.75 28.07
C ASP A 64 -17.08 -8.16 28.72
N PHE A 65 -17.48 -8.66 29.89
CA PHE A 65 -18.70 -8.27 30.62
C PHE A 65 -18.39 -7.60 31.97
N LEU A 66 -17.28 -6.85 32.07
CA LEU A 66 -16.96 -6.06 33.27
C LEU A 66 -17.88 -4.84 33.40
N ALA A 67 -18.20 -4.43 34.63
CA ALA A 67 -19.08 -3.30 34.89
C ALA A 67 -18.36 -1.96 34.65
N ALA A 68 -19.10 -0.92 34.24
CA ALA A 68 -18.55 0.43 34.02
C ALA A 68 -17.86 0.98 35.28
N ARG A 69 -18.35 0.59 36.47
CA ARG A 69 -17.70 0.90 37.76
C ARG A 69 -16.27 0.37 37.85
N GLU A 70 -16.05 -0.86 37.39
CA GLU A 70 -14.73 -1.50 37.41
C GLU A 70 -13.79 -0.89 36.35
N GLN A 71 -14.36 -0.25 35.34
CA GLN A 71 -13.63 0.46 34.28
C GLN A 71 -13.27 1.91 34.65
N GLY A 72 -13.70 2.42 35.81
CA GLY A 72 -13.33 3.76 36.30
C GLY A 72 -13.86 4.92 35.45
N THR A 73 -14.93 4.70 34.67
CA THR A 73 -15.44 5.67 33.68
C THR A 73 -16.37 6.73 34.27
N SER A 74 -16.92 6.53 35.47
CA SER A 74 -17.87 7.46 36.09
C SER A 74 -17.18 8.44 37.05
N VAL A 75 -16.66 9.55 36.54
CA VAL A 75 -16.16 10.63 37.39
C VAL A 75 -17.33 11.37 38.03
N GLY A 76 -17.45 11.32 39.36
CA GLY A 76 -18.49 12.03 40.10
C GLY A 76 -18.35 13.55 40.03
N THR A 77 -19.42 14.26 40.45
CA THR A 77 -19.39 15.71 40.66
C THR A 77 -19.47 16.05 42.16
N LEU A 78 -18.68 17.01 42.62
CA LEU A 78 -18.70 17.56 43.99
C LEU A 78 -19.07 19.04 43.94
N ILE A 79 -19.97 19.45 44.83
CA ILE A 79 -20.39 20.84 44.94
C ILE A 79 -19.66 21.45 46.14
N GLU A 80 -18.92 22.55 45.95
CA GLU A 80 -18.15 23.20 47.01
C GLU A 80 -18.44 24.71 47.07
N ALA A 81 -18.68 25.23 48.28
CA ALA A 81 -18.76 26.67 48.51
C ALA A 81 -17.35 27.26 48.66
N ARG A 82 -16.95 28.15 47.75
CA ARG A 82 -15.62 28.78 47.79
C ARG A 82 -15.65 30.18 48.39
N SER A 83 -14.56 30.56 49.06
CA SER A 83 -14.41 31.90 49.61
C SER A 83 -13.51 32.75 48.71
N ALA A 84 -14.05 33.83 48.13
CA ALA A 84 -13.35 34.66 47.16
C ALA A 84 -13.54 36.16 47.40
N SER A 85 -12.79 36.99 46.68
CA SER A 85 -13.05 38.43 46.65
C SER A 85 -14.29 38.73 45.81
N LEU A 86 -14.97 39.86 46.08
CA LEU A 86 -16.17 40.28 45.34
C LEU A 86 -15.93 40.39 43.82
N ASN A 87 -14.72 40.76 43.40
CA ASN A 87 -14.35 40.89 42.00
C ASN A 87 -14.15 39.53 41.31
N GLU A 88 -13.66 38.53 42.05
CA GLU A 88 -13.36 37.18 41.55
C GLU A 88 -14.56 36.23 41.68
N ALA A 89 -15.56 36.62 42.48
CA ALA A 89 -16.77 35.84 42.72
C ALA A 89 -17.51 35.50 41.43
N GLY A 90 -17.59 36.45 40.49
CA GLY A 90 -18.24 36.21 39.19
C GLY A 90 -17.50 35.18 38.33
N GLU A 91 -16.16 35.17 38.36
CA GLU A 91 -15.35 34.20 37.60
C GLU A 91 -15.42 32.80 38.21
N ILE A 92 -15.30 32.69 39.54
CA ILE A 92 -15.33 31.40 40.25
C ILE A 92 -16.69 30.72 40.13
N VAL A 93 -17.78 31.49 40.19
CA VAL A 93 -19.14 30.97 39.99
C VAL A 93 -19.36 30.49 38.55
N ASN A 94 -18.61 31.07 37.60
CA ASN A 94 -18.70 30.75 36.19
C ASN A 94 -17.69 29.70 35.71
N ARG A 95 -16.75 29.28 36.54
CA ARG A 95 -15.73 28.29 36.18
C ARG A 95 -15.97 26.95 36.89
N SER A 96 -15.86 25.86 36.15
CA SER A 96 -15.74 24.52 36.74
C SER A 96 -14.26 24.19 36.99
N PHE A 97 -13.97 23.60 38.14
CA PHE A 97 -12.61 23.21 38.52
C PHE A 97 -12.50 21.69 38.60
N SER A 98 -11.35 21.13 38.26
CA SER A 98 -11.04 19.73 38.59
C SER A 98 -10.39 19.69 39.96
N GLY A 99 -10.94 18.90 40.89
CA GLY A 99 -10.42 18.73 42.24
C GLY A 99 -10.13 17.28 42.56
N SER A 100 -9.39 17.06 43.65
CA SER A 100 -9.25 15.73 44.25
C SER A 100 -10.37 15.53 45.27
N GLY A 101 -11.16 14.49 45.10
CA GLY A 101 -12.17 14.08 46.06
C GLY A 101 -11.54 13.58 47.38
N PRO A 102 -12.35 13.32 48.41
CA PRO A 102 -11.88 12.89 49.74
C PRO A 102 -11.06 11.59 49.75
N GLN A 103 -11.16 10.79 48.68
CA GLN A 103 -10.49 9.49 48.52
C GLN A 103 -9.40 9.49 47.43
N GLY A 104 -8.97 10.66 46.94
CA GLY A 104 -7.92 10.79 45.93
C GLY A 104 -8.39 10.62 44.47
N GLU A 105 -9.68 10.40 44.25
CA GLU A 105 -10.31 10.34 42.92
C GLU A 105 -10.37 11.74 42.27
N THR A 106 -10.20 11.84 40.96
CA THR A 106 -10.42 13.11 40.23
C THR A 106 -11.92 13.37 40.12
N VAL A 107 -12.40 14.47 40.69
CA VAL A 107 -13.83 14.82 40.75
C VAL A 107 -14.04 16.20 40.15
N HIS A 108 -15.15 16.37 39.42
CA HIS A 108 -15.52 17.68 38.89
C HIS A 108 -16.09 18.55 40.01
N VAL A 109 -15.47 19.69 40.30
CA VAL A 109 -15.88 20.60 41.38
C VAL A 109 -16.58 21.82 40.81
N ILE A 110 -17.82 22.01 41.26
CA ILE A 110 -18.67 23.14 40.88
C ILE A 110 -18.93 24.02 42.10
N SER A 111 -18.80 25.34 41.92
CA SER A 111 -19.04 26.32 42.98
C SER A 111 -20.20 27.25 42.64
N PRO A 112 -21.46 26.86 42.91
CA PRO A 112 -22.62 27.70 42.65
C PRO A 112 -22.76 28.87 43.65
N VAL A 113 -22.05 28.79 44.78
CA VAL A 113 -22.06 29.79 45.86
C VAL A 113 -20.65 30.26 46.16
N VAL A 114 -20.49 31.57 46.24
CA VAL A 114 -19.27 32.21 46.74
C VAL A 114 -19.56 33.01 48.00
N ILE A 115 -18.70 32.81 49.00
CA ILE A 115 -18.71 33.56 50.25
C ILE A 115 -17.67 34.70 50.13
N PRO A 116 -18.09 35.97 50.03
CA PRO A 116 -17.16 37.08 49.86
C PRO A 116 -16.33 37.28 51.14
N LYS A 117 -15.00 37.33 50.99
CA LYS A 117 -14.09 37.63 52.09
C LYS A 117 -14.23 39.10 52.49
N GLY A 118 -14.52 39.34 53.77
CA GLY A 118 -14.63 40.69 54.32
C GLY A 118 -13.28 41.41 54.32
N THR A 119 -13.13 42.45 53.52
CA THR A 119 -11.93 43.32 53.52
C THR A 119 -11.91 44.31 54.69
N THR A 120 -12.90 44.23 55.61
CA THR A 120 -13.10 45.22 56.70
C THR A 120 -11.91 45.31 57.62
N ALA A 121 -11.32 44.17 57.98
CA ALA A 121 -10.15 44.13 58.85
C ALA A 121 -8.96 44.89 58.25
N ARG A 122 -8.71 44.77 56.93
CA ARG A 122 -7.57 45.45 56.28
C ARG A 122 -7.66 46.98 56.31
N VAL A 123 -8.86 47.54 56.45
CA VAL A 123 -9.09 49.00 56.44
C VAL A 123 -9.32 49.53 57.84
N VAL A 124 -10.07 48.81 58.68
CA VAL A 124 -10.37 49.24 60.05
C VAL A 124 -9.14 49.13 60.94
N VAL A 125 -8.30 48.09 60.80
CA VAL A 125 -7.09 47.92 61.62
C VAL A 125 -6.13 49.12 61.49
N PRO A 126 -5.69 49.56 60.29
CA PRO A 126 -4.80 50.72 60.20
C PRO A 126 -5.46 52.01 60.68
N LEU A 127 -6.77 52.17 60.50
CA LEU A 127 -7.52 53.34 60.97
C LEU A 127 -7.60 53.38 62.51
N VAL A 128 -7.83 52.23 63.14
CA VAL A 128 -7.79 52.08 64.61
C VAL A 128 -6.37 52.28 65.13
N VAL A 129 -5.35 51.74 64.45
CA VAL A 129 -3.93 51.97 64.81
C VAL A 129 -3.59 53.46 64.72
N LEU A 130 -4.02 54.16 63.67
CA LEU A 130 -3.86 55.62 63.56
C LEU A 130 -4.62 56.35 64.67
N ALA A 131 -5.86 55.96 64.98
CA ALA A 131 -6.62 56.57 66.07
C ALA A 131 -5.92 56.38 67.44
N VAL A 132 -5.37 55.19 67.70
CA VAL A 132 -4.58 54.89 68.91
C VAL A 132 -3.29 55.69 68.93
N LEU A 133 -2.57 55.78 67.81
CA LEU A 133 -1.36 56.62 67.69
C LEU A 133 -1.66 58.10 67.93
N GLY A 134 -2.78 58.60 67.41
CA GLY A 134 -3.25 59.97 67.67
C GLY A 134 -3.59 60.20 69.14
N LEU A 135 -4.22 59.22 69.80
CA LEU A 135 -4.54 59.28 71.23
C LEU A 135 -3.26 59.25 72.09
N VAL A 136 -2.31 58.38 71.77
CA VAL A 136 -0.99 58.33 72.44
C VAL A 136 -0.21 59.63 72.22
N GLY A 137 -0.23 60.18 71.00
CA GLY A 137 0.40 61.46 70.67
C GLY A 137 -0.23 62.66 71.41
N LEU A 138 -1.53 62.60 71.71
CA LEU A 138 -2.24 63.64 72.47
C LEU A 138 -1.92 63.57 73.97
N VAL A 139 -1.73 62.36 74.53
CA VAL A 139 -1.40 62.15 75.95
C VAL A 139 0.10 62.27 76.23
N ALA A 140 0.96 62.01 75.25
CA ALA A 140 2.41 62.11 75.38
C ALA A 140 2.88 63.56 75.46
N THR A 141 2.90 64.10 76.68
CA THR A 141 3.31 65.47 77.01
C THR A 141 4.78 65.79 76.74
N GLY A 142 5.62 64.80 76.40
CA GLY A 142 7.06 64.95 76.14
C GLY A 142 7.47 65.18 74.68
N LEU A 143 6.52 65.26 73.75
CA LEU A 143 6.82 65.41 72.31
C LEU A 143 7.24 66.85 71.94
N PRO A 144 8.20 67.04 71.01
CA PRO A 144 8.65 68.35 70.54
C PRO A 144 7.48 69.15 69.93
N GLU A 145 7.54 70.49 69.98
CA GLU A 145 6.43 71.37 69.57
C GLU A 145 5.87 71.05 68.17
N GLY A 146 6.74 70.69 67.22
CA GLY A 146 6.33 70.27 65.88
C GLY A 146 5.47 68.99 65.84
N ALA A 147 5.68 68.05 66.77
CA ALA A 147 4.88 66.84 66.86
C ALA A 147 3.50 67.10 67.50
N ARG A 148 3.39 68.05 68.44
CA ARG A 148 2.09 68.43 69.02
C ARG A 148 1.16 69.08 68.00
N VAL A 149 1.71 69.87 67.07
CA VAL A 149 0.96 70.46 65.95
C VAL A 149 0.44 69.37 65.00
N LEU A 150 1.23 68.32 64.76
CA LEU A 150 0.85 67.18 63.91
C LEU A 150 -0.29 66.32 64.51
N PHE A 151 -0.43 66.24 65.84
CA PHE A 151 -1.48 65.45 66.53
C PHE A 151 -2.65 66.31 67.07
N GLY A 152 -2.77 67.55 66.59
CA GLY A 152 -3.85 68.48 66.97
C GLY A 152 -5.23 68.18 66.36
N PRO A 153 -6.20 69.11 66.44
CA PRO A 153 -7.56 68.90 65.90
C PRO A 153 -7.57 68.62 64.40
N HIS A 154 -6.57 69.09 63.66
CA HIS A 154 -6.39 68.81 62.23
C HIS A 154 -6.14 67.31 61.95
N TYR A 155 -5.42 66.60 62.82
CA TYR A 155 -5.19 65.16 62.71
C TYR A 155 -6.52 64.38 62.79
N TRP A 156 -7.33 64.71 63.79
CA TRP A 156 -8.64 64.09 64.00
C TRP A 156 -9.61 64.44 62.87
N ALA A 157 -9.58 65.67 62.36
CA ALA A 157 -10.37 66.07 61.19
C ALA A 157 -9.98 65.25 59.96
N VAL A 158 -8.69 65.08 59.66
CA VAL A 158 -8.19 64.25 58.56
C VAL A 158 -8.56 62.78 58.76
N LEU A 159 -8.48 62.26 59.99
CA LEU A 159 -8.82 60.87 60.30
C LEU A 159 -10.31 60.60 60.12
N VAL A 160 -11.19 61.51 60.58
CA VAL A 160 -12.64 61.41 60.36
C VAL A 160 -12.99 61.53 58.89
N LEU A 161 -12.35 62.45 58.16
CA LEU A 161 -12.56 62.62 56.72
C LEU A 161 -12.07 61.38 55.94
N ALA A 162 -10.91 60.82 56.32
CA ALA A 162 -10.41 59.56 55.77
C ALA A 162 -11.35 58.39 56.10
N ALA A 163 -11.88 58.30 57.31
CA ALA A 163 -12.84 57.28 57.71
C ALA A 163 -14.16 57.39 56.92
N ALA A 164 -14.70 58.61 56.78
CA ALA A 164 -15.90 58.88 56.00
C ALA A 164 -15.68 58.57 54.51
N PHE A 165 -14.52 58.95 53.96
CA PHE A 165 -14.15 58.67 52.57
C PHE A 165 -13.99 57.16 52.30
N LEU A 166 -13.30 56.44 53.19
CA LEU A 166 -13.12 54.99 53.09
C LEU A 166 -14.44 54.25 53.26
N TRP A 167 -15.34 54.74 54.14
CA TRP A 167 -16.68 54.20 54.29
C TRP A 167 -17.51 54.41 53.03
N TRP A 168 -17.57 55.63 52.50
CA TRP A 168 -18.28 55.96 51.26
C TRP A 168 -17.79 55.13 50.06
N ARG A 169 -16.46 55.06 49.87
CA ARG A 169 -15.86 54.27 48.77
C ARG A 169 -16.20 52.79 48.87
N ARG A 170 -16.39 52.27 50.08
CA ARG A 170 -16.71 50.86 50.35
C ARG A 170 -18.21 50.57 50.25
N SER A 171 -19.06 51.58 50.43
CA SER A 171 -20.51 51.40 50.38
C SER A 171 -21.03 50.98 49.01
N VAL A 172 -20.25 51.11 47.93
CA VAL A 172 -20.65 50.66 46.59
C VAL A 172 -20.08 49.25 46.34
N VAL A 173 -20.97 48.27 46.17
CA VAL A 173 -20.60 46.90 45.81
C VAL A 173 -21.19 46.55 44.45
N MET A 174 -20.37 45.96 43.59
CA MET A 174 -20.80 45.41 42.31
C MET A 174 -21.23 43.95 42.50
N VAL A 175 -22.48 43.64 42.15
CA VAL A 175 -22.95 42.26 42.01
C VAL A 175 -22.79 41.85 40.54
N PRO A 176 -22.10 40.74 40.24
CA PRO A 176 -21.96 40.25 38.86
C PRO A 176 -23.31 39.96 38.19
N GLU A 177 -23.34 40.05 36.86
CA GLU A 177 -24.53 39.70 36.08
C GLU A 177 -24.90 38.22 36.26
N GLY A 178 -26.21 37.91 36.28
CA GLY A 178 -26.73 36.55 36.52
C GLY A 178 -26.64 36.05 37.97
N CYS A 179 -26.00 36.82 38.85
CA CYS A 179 -25.85 36.49 40.27
C CYS A 179 -26.77 37.33 41.15
N LYS A 180 -27.34 36.72 42.19
CA LYS A 180 -28.04 37.42 43.27
C LYS A 180 -27.15 37.46 44.50
N ALA A 181 -27.12 38.61 45.17
CA ALA A 181 -26.34 38.80 46.39
C ALA A 181 -27.27 38.82 47.62
N LEU A 182 -26.98 37.97 48.60
CA LEU A 182 -27.70 37.94 49.86
C LEU A 182 -27.03 38.88 50.86
N ILE A 183 -27.77 39.92 51.25
CA ILE A 183 -27.32 40.89 52.24
C ILE A 183 -27.88 40.49 53.60
N THR A 184 -26.97 40.21 54.54
CA THR A 184 -27.34 39.89 55.91
C THR A 184 -26.94 41.00 56.87
N LYS A 185 -27.70 41.11 57.95
CA LYS A 185 -27.37 41.93 59.13
C LYS A 185 -27.35 40.98 60.33
N PHE A 186 -26.20 40.86 60.98
CA PHE A 186 -26.00 39.92 62.10
C PHE A 186 -26.49 38.49 61.81
N GLY A 187 -26.28 38.00 60.58
CA GLY A 187 -26.67 36.64 60.18
C GLY A 187 -28.13 36.47 59.77
N LYS A 188 -28.98 37.48 59.95
CA LYS A 188 -30.37 37.46 59.43
C LYS A 188 -30.41 38.06 58.02
N LEU A 189 -31.16 37.43 57.12
CA LEU A 189 -31.41 37.96 55.78
C LEU A 189 -32.20 39.26 55.89
N VAL A 190 -31.72 40.32 55.23
CA VAL A 190 -32.40 41.62 55.20
C VAL A 190 -32.91 41.90 53.80
N GLN A 191 -32.11 41.59 52.78
CA GLN A 191 -32.44 41.92 51.40
C GLN A 191 -31.73 40.99 50.44
N ILE A 192 -32.43 40.60 49.37
CA ILE A 192 -31.87 39.97 48.19
C ILE A 192 -31.60 41.09 47.20
N ALA A 193 -30.34 41.28 46.82
CA ALA A 193 -29.95 42.31 45.88
C ALA A 193 -29.83 41.72 44.47
N GLU A 194 -30.43 42.43 43.52
CA GLU A 194 -30.38 42.13 42.09
C GLU A 194 -28.99 42.44 41.49
N PRO A 195 -28.66 41.89 40.31
CA PRO A 195 -27.39 42.17 39.63
C PRO A 195 -27.17 43.67 39.41
N GLY A 196 -25.93 44.15 39.59
CA GLY A 196 -25.56 45.55 39.37
C GLY A 196 -24.99 46.27 40.60
N ARG A 197 -25.06 47.60 40.58
CA ARG A 197 -24.50 48.48 41.62
C ARG A 197 -25.44 48.56 42.81
N VAL A 198 -25.03 47.97 43.94
CA VAL A 198 -25.81 48.00 45.18
C VAL A 198 -25.08 48.82 46.23
N THR A 199 -25.76 49.82 46.77
CA THR A 199 -25.20 50.69 47.81
C THR A 199 -25.54 50.16 49.20
N LEU A 200 -24.53 49.63 49.91
CA LEU A 200 -24.60 49.26 51.32
C LEU A 200 -24.12 50.45 52.17
N LEU A 201 -25.02 51.41 52.41
CA LEU A 201 -24.72 52.57 53.26
C LEU A 201 -24.57 52.16 54.74
N ASN A 202 -25.28 51.12 55.18
CA ASN A 202 -25.25 50.72 56.59
C ASN A 202 -24.03 49.79 56.88
N PRO A 203 -23.14 50.15 57.84
CA PRO A 203 -21.92 49.39 58.13
C PRO A 203 -22.17 48.00 58.73
N TRP A 204 -23.35 47.74 59.28
CA TRP A 204 -23.72 46.42 59.82
C TRP A 204 -24.33 45.49 58.76
N LYS A 205 -24.59 45.98 57.55
CA LYS A 205 -25.02 45.15 56.41
C LYS A 205 -23.79 44.63 55.70
N ARG A 206 -23.75 43.32 55.42
CA ARG A 206 -22.70 42.70 54.61
C ARG A 206 -23.30 41.77 53.56
N VAL A 207 -22.67 41.70 52.40
CA VAL A 207 -22.93 40.62 51.44
C VAL A 207 -22.36 39.35 52.06
N SER A 208 -23.20 38.34 52.28
CA SER A 208 -22.77 37.07 52.89
C SER A 208 -22.64 35.95 51.88
N TYR A 209 -23.45 35.97 50.81
CA TYR A 209 -23.43 34.94 49.78
C TYR A 209 -23.74 35.58 48.43
N ILE A 210 -23.05 35.10 47.40
CA ILE A 210 -23.34 35.39 46.00
C ILE A 210 -23.66 34.07 45.33
N VAL A 211 -24.82 34.01 44.69
CA VAL A 211 -25.38 32.78 44.13
C VAL A 211 -25.77 33.04 42.69
N ASN A 212 -25.43 32.12 41.77
CA ASN A 212 -25.94 32.19 40.40
C ASN A 212 -27.34 31.60 40.32
N THR A 213 -28.28 32.37 39.79
CA THR A 213 -29.69 31.95 39.59
C THR A 213 -29.97 31.66 38.11
N THR A 214 -29.16 32.22 37.21
CA THR A 214 -29.36 32.10 35.76
C THR A 214 -28.76 30.84 35.16
N ARG A 215 -27.68 30.32 35.73
CA ARG A 215 -26.93 29.19 35.19
C ARG A 215 -27.49 27.85 35.66
N GLU A 216 -27.48 26.90 34.74
CA GLU A 216 -27.73 25.49 35.02
C GLU A 216 -26.41 24.77 35.29
N TYR A 217 -26.39 23.98 36.35
CA TYR A 217 -25.22 23.27 36.85
C TYR A 217 -25.39 21.78 36.57
N PRO A 218 -24.51 21.17 35.74
CA PRO A 218 -24.52 19.74 35.53
C PRO A 218 -24.00 19.03 36.79
N PHE A 219 -24.61 17.91 37.14
CA PHE A 219 -24.20 17.09 38.27
C PHE A 219 -24.27 15.63 37.86
N ASN A 220 -23.11 14.98 37.90
CA ASN A 220 -23.04 13.53 37.73
C ASN A 220 -23.17 12.86 39.10
N ALA A 221 -24.27 12.13 39.29
CA ALA A 221 -24.51 11.40 40.52
C ALA A 221 -23.61 10.14 40.55
N PRO A 222 -23.07 9.77 41.72
CA PRO A 222 -22.28 8.55 41.82
C PRO A 222 -23.13 7.31 41.61
N ILE A 223 -22.54 6.26 41.05
CA ILE A 223 -23.15 4.95 40.81
C ILE A 223 -23.78 4.40 42.11
N ARG A 224 -25.06 4.02 42.07
CA ARG A 224 -25.76 3.37 43.19
C ARG A 224 -26.30 2.01 42.77
N GLU A 225 -26.17 1.05 43.68
CA GLU A 225 -26.63 -0.33 43.50
C GLU A 225 -27.90 -0.58 44.32
N ALA A 226 -28.89 -1.22 43.70
CA ALA A 226 -30.10 -1.69 44.37
C ALA A 226 -30.56 -3.03 43.77
N PRO A 227 -31.33 -3.84 44.51
CA PRO A 227 -31.98 -5.04 43.95
C PRO A 227 -33.14 -4.65 43.02
N THR A 228 -33.26 -5.33 41.90
CA THR A 228 -34.41 -5.26 40.98
C THR A 228 -35.63 -6.03 41.53
N GLN A 229 -36.77 -6.03 40.82
CA GLN A 229 -37.93 -6.87 41.16
C GLN A 229 -37.56 -8.36 41.32
N GLN A 230 -36.59 -8.84 40.54
CA GLN A 230 -36.14 -10.24 40.54
C GLN A 230 -35.01 -10.50 41.57
N GLY A 231 -34.61 -9.50 42.35
CA GLY A 231 -33.55 -9.61 43.36
C GLY A 231 -32.13 -9.56 42.82
N VAL A 232 -31.95 -9.40 41.50
CA VAL A 232 -30.64 -9.16 40.88
C VAL A 232 -30.21 -7.72 41.18
N LYS A 233 -28.96 -7.53 41.62
CA LYS A 233 -28.43 -6.19 41.84
C LYS A 233 -28.20 -5.49 40.51
N ALA A 234 -28.64 -4.26 40.39
CA ALA A 234 -28.41 -3.40 39.24
C ALA A 234 -27.79 -2.07 39.69
N SER A 235 -26.96 -1.52 38.82
CA SER A 235 -26.34 -0.20 38.98
C SER A 235 -26.87 0.76 37.93
N VAL A 236 -27.26 1.96 38.37
CA VAL A 236 -27.77 3.01 37.49
C VAL A 236 -27.04 4.32 37.78
N ASP A 237 -26.64 4.99 36.70
CA ASP A 237 -25.94 6.27 36.71
C ASP A 237 -26.86 7.36 36.20
N LEU A 238 -26.88 8.46 36.94
CA LEU A 238 -27.78 9.57 36.68
C LEU A 238 -26.98 10.85 36.46
N PHE A 239 -27.32 11.50 35.36
CA PHE A 239 -26.86 12.83 35.06
C PHE A 239 -28.03 13.80 35.20
N LEU A 240 -27.86 14.85 35.99
CA LEU A 240 -28.91 15.83 36.21
C LEU A 240 -28.38 17.25 36.05
N GLN A 241 -29.28 18.15 35.70
CA GLN A 241 -28.99 19.57 35.62
C GLN A 241 -29.91 20.31 36.57
N PHE A 242 -29.31 21.14 37.43
CA PHE A 242 -30.06 21.91 38.41
C PHE A 242 -29.76 23.40 38.30
N ARG A 243 -30.75 24.22 38.64
CA ARG A 243 -30.59 25.67 38.79
C ARG A 243 -31.19 26.13 40.11
N ILE A 244 -30.60 27.17 40.67
CA ILE A 244 -31.11 27.75 41.93
C ILE A 244 -32.19 28.76 41.56
N GLU A 245 -33.41 28.61 42.09
CA GLU A 245 -34.51 29.57 41.87
C GLU A 245 -34.53 30.63 42.97
N ASP A 246 -34.65 30.19 44.22
CA ASP A 246 -34.62 31.07 45.38
C ASP A 246 -33.29 30.93 46.16
N PRO A 247 -32.38 31.93 46.07
CA PRO A 247 -31.12 31.89 46.81
C PRO A 247 -31.31 31.96 48.33
N ALA A 248 -32.42 32.53 48.83
CA ALA A 248 -32.65 32.62 50.28
C ALA A 248 -32.94 31.25 50.88
N GLU A 249 -33.93 30.54 50.32
CA GLU A 249 -34.30 29.18 50.73
C GLU A 249 -33.12 28.21 50.58
N PHE A 250 -32.34 28.32 49.49
CA PHE A 250 -31.16 27.49 49.27
C PHE A 250 -30.11 27.63 50.38
N ILE A 251 -29.80 28.85 50.82
CA ILE A 251 -28.74 29.08 51.81
C ILE A 251 -29.23 28.77 53.23
N PHE A 252 -30.43 29.23 53.60
CA PHE A 252 -30.89 29.21 55.00
C PHE A 252 -31.70 27.95 55.37
N VAL A 253 -32.46 27.38 54.44
CA VAL A 253 -33.28 26.19 54.71
C VAL A 253 -32.55 24.92 54.29
N LEU A 254 -31.95 24.92 53.10
CA LEU A 254 -31.25 23.74 52.57
C LEU A 254 -29.84 23.56 53.14
N GLY A 255 -29.31 24.57 53.84
CA GLY A 255 -27.98 24.52 54.44
C GLY A 255 -26.85 24.82 53.45
N SER A 256 -27.12 25.68 52.45
CA SER A 256 -26.16 26.02 51.40
C SER A 256 -25.72 24.78 50.62
N VAL A 257 -24.50 24.80 50.08
CA VAL A 257 -23.96 23.76 49.20
C VAL A 257 -23.86 22.39 49.88
N GLY A 258 -23.34 22.33 51.10
CA GLY A 258 -23.11 21.07 51.80
C GLY A 258 -24.41 20.34 52.16
N GLY A 259 -25.39 21.08 52.68
CA GLY A 259 -26.70 20.51 53.02
C GLY A 259 -27.49 20.11 51.77
N PHE A 260 -27.44 20.92 50.70
CA PHE A 260 -28.02 20.58 49.42
C PHE A 260 -27.42 19.28 48.86
N GLN A 261 -26.10 19.17 48.79
CA GLN A 261 -25.44 17.99 48.25
C GLN A 261 -25.84 16.72 49.02
N ALA A 262 -25.86 16.77 50.35
CA ALA A 262 -26.27 15.62 51.17
C ALA A 262 -27.74 15.24 50.92
N LYS A 263 -28.65 16.23 50.87
CA LYS A 263 -30.07 15.97 50.57
C LYS A 263 -30.26 15.43 49.15
N LEU A 264 -29.55 15.99 48.18
CA LEU A 264 -29.56 15.56 46.78
C LEU A 264 -29.10 14.11 46.64
N GLN A 265 -27.98 13.74 47.27
CA GLN A 265 -27.48 12.36 47.25
C GLN A 265 -28.46 11.38 47.88
N ASN A 266 -29.11 11.76 48.98
CA ASN A 266 -30.12 10.92 49.63
C ASN A 266 -31.38 10.77 48.76
N ALA A 267 -31.88 11.88 48.20
CA ALA A 267 -33.06 11.88 47.34
C ALA A 267 -32.83 11.06 46.06
N ILE A 268 -31.69 11.26 45.39
CA ILE A 268 -31.29 10.44 44.24
C ILE A 268 -31.21 8.99 44.65
N SER A 269 -30.53 8.67 45.76
CA SER A 269 -30.39 7.30 46.20
C SER A 269 -31.74 6.62 46.48
N GLU A 270 -32.74 7.35 46.94
CA GLU A 270 -34.09 6.83 47.15
C GLU A 270 -34.85 6.65 45.83
N VAL A 271 -34.81 7.65 44.95
CA VAL A 271 -35.49 7.59 43.66
C VAL A 271 -34.87 6.52 42.75
N THR A 272 -33.54 6.43 42.69
CA THR A 272 -32.83 5.35 41.98
C THR A 272 -33.19 3.99 42.53
N ARG A 273 -33.27 3.83 43.86
CA ARG A 273 -33.71 2.56 44.47
C ARG A 273 -35.13 2.22 44.04
N SER A 274 -36.07 3.16 44.18
CA SER A 274 -37.46 2.96 43.78
C SER A 274 -37.59 2.62 42.31
N LEU A 275 -36.78 3.24 41.44
CA LEU A 275 -36.75 2.97 40.00
C LEU A 275 -36.22 1.57 39.72
N ILE A 276 -35.10 1.17 40.31
CA ILE A 276 -34.53 -0.17 40.14
C ILE A 276 -35.50 -1.24 40.67
N TYR A 277 -36.12 -0.99 41.83
CA TYR A 277 -37.11 -1.91 42.41
C TYR A 277 -38.35 -2.09 41.53
N ALA A 278 -38.74 -1.07 40.76
CA ALA A 278 -39.88 -1.14 39.87
C ALA A 278 -39.56 -1.84 38.55
N GLN A 279 -38.29 -2.12 38.25
CA GLN A 279 -37.86 -2.68 36.97
C GLN A 279 -37.43 -4.14 37.09
N ARG A 280 -37.62 -4.90 36.01
CA ARG A 280 -37.11 -6.28 35.88
C ARG A 280 -35.64 -6.21 35.47
N ALA A 281 -34.87 -7.24 35.78
CA ALA A 281 -33.44 -7.23 35.51
C ALA A 281 -33.11 -7.25 33.99
N GLU A 282 -33.98 -7.81 33.17
CA GLU A 282 -33.87 -7.78 31.69
C GLU A 282 -34.13 -6.39 31.09
N ASP A 283 -35.03 -5.61 31.70
CA ASP A 283 -35.46 -4.28 31.22
C ASP A 283 -34.52 -3.15 31.69
N ILE A 284 -33.46 -3.46 32.46
CA ILE A 284 -32.55 -2.44 33.01
C ILE A 284 -31.79 -1.69 31.91
N TYR A 285 -31.46 -2.35 30.80
CA TYR A 285 -30.78 -1.69 29.68
C TYR A 285 -31.69 -0.70 28.95
N ASP A 286 -33.00 -0.94 28.96
CA ASP A 286 -34.00 -0.11 28.28
C ASP A 286 -34.29 1.20 29.04
N LEU A 287 -33.85 1.30 30.30
CA LEU A 287 -33.90 2.53 31.09
C LEU A 287 -33.08 3.66 30.46
N VAL A 288 -32.06 3.34 29.66
CA VAL A 288 -31.24 4.33 28.98
C VAL A 288 -32.03 4.91 27.80
N GLY A 289 -32.62 6.08 28.02
CA GLY A 289 -33.47 6.77 27.04
C GLY A 289 -34.97 6.67 27.31
N GLU A 290 -35.39 5.97 28.37
CA GLU A 290 -36.78 6.04 28.86
C GLU A 290 -37.10 7.45 29.39
N SER A 291 -38.37 7.86 29.30
CA SER A 291 -38.80 9.17 29.77
C SER A 291 -38.64 9.31 31.30
N THR A 292 -37.69 10.15 31.72
CA THR A 292 -37.39 10.49 33.12
C THR A 292 -38.28 11.57 33.72
N LEU A 293 -39.37 11.97 33.04
CA LEU A 293 -40.25 13.07 33.45
C LEU A 293 -40.85 12.87 34.85
N GLY A 294 -41.35 11.66 35.16
CA GLY A 294 -41.90 11.36 36.49
C GLY A 294 -40.85 11.41 37.60
N MET A 295 -39.60 11.06 37.28
CA MET A 295 -38.47 11.18 38.19
C MET A 295 -38.10 12.66 38.44
N LEU A 296 -38.04 13.45 37.36
CA LEU A 296 -37.81 14.89 37.43
C LEU A 296 -38.85 15.57 38.34
N ASP A 297 -40.13 15.24 38.17
CA ASP A 297 -41.23 15.82 38.96
C ASP A 297 -41.14 15.45 40.44
N ASN A 298 -40.88 14.16 40.75
CA ASN A 298 -40.72 13.70 42.13
C ASN A 298 -39.53 14.38 42.83
N LEU A 299 -38.41 14.55 42.12
CA LEU A 299 -37.27 15.27 42.67
C LEU A 299 -37.59 16.76 42.84
N ASN A 300 -38.24 17.39 41.85
CA ASN A 300 -38.63 18.80 41.93
C ASN A 300 -39.56 19.10 43.11
N GLN A 301 -40.49 18.20 43.45
CA GLN A 301 -41.34 18.34 44.63
C GLN A 301 -40.54 18.40 45.96
N GLN A 302 -39.35 17.80 46.02
CA GLN A 302 -38.51 17.78 47.24
C GLN A 302 -37.55 18.97 47.35
N PHE A 303 -37.24 19.63 46.23
CA PHE A 303 -36.25 20.71 46.16
C PHE A 303 -36.86 22.09 45.92
N LEU A 304 -38.09 22.18 45.39
CA LEU A 304 -38.82 23.44 45.30
C LEU A 304 -39.26 23.92 46.69
N PRO A 305 -39.22 25.25 46.94
CA PRO A 305 -38.91 26.35 46.02
C PRO A 305 -37.40 26.71 45.89
N ALA A 306 -36.49 26.02 46.57
CA ALA A 306 -35.08 26.41 46.64
C ALA A 306 -34.30 26.14 45.33
N VAL A 307 -34.43 24.93 44.78
CA VAL A 307 -33.70 24.47 43.58
C VAL A 307 -34.69 23.81 42.64
N ARG A 308 -34.58 24.15 41.35
CA ARG A 308 -35.29 23.45 40.28
C ARG A 308 -34.31 22.55 39.53
N LEU A 309 -34.70 21.31 39.34
CA LEU A 309 -34.07 20.38 38.41
C LEU A 309 -34.68 20.60 37.04
N THR A 310 -33.84 20.96 36.07
CA THR A 310 -34.26 21.23 34.69
C THR A 310 -34.35 19.92 33.91
N ASP A 311 -33.34 19.06 34.05
CA ASP A 311 -33.22 17.84 33.27
C ASP A 311 -32.60 16.72 34.11
N VAL A 312 -33.02 15.49 33.84
CA VAL A 312 -32.51 14.26 34.45
C VAL A 312 -32.42 13.22 33.35
N ASN A 313 -31.24 12.63 33.16
CA ASN A 313 -31.00 11.59 32.18
C ASN A 313 -30.28 10.41 32.83
N ILE A 314 -30.63 9.20 32.39
CA ILE A 314 -29.94 7.97 32.80
C ILE A 314 -28.81 7.75 31.79
N THR A 315 -27.57 7.87 32.24
CA THR A 315 -26.40 7.76 31.34
C THR A 315 -25.99 6.31 31.13
N HIS A 316 -26.13 5.49 32.17
CA HIS A 316 -25.72 4.10 32.15
C HIS A 316 -26.60 3.30 33.08
N ALA A 317 -27.02 2.11 32.65
CA ALA A 317 -27.79 1.18 33.45
C ALA A 317 -27.40 -0.25 33.08
N GLU A 318 -26.98 -1.03 34.07
CA GLU A 318 -26.64 -2.43 33.85
C GLU A 318 -26.86 -3.29 35.11
N PRO A 319 -27.14 -4.58 34.95
CA PRO A 319 -27.05 -5.54 36.06
C PRO A 319 -25.62 -5.57 36.62
N SER A 320 -25.46 -5.51 37.94
CA SER A 320 -24.12 -5.52 38.56
C SER A 320 -23.49 -6.91 38.59
N SER A 321 -24.28 -7.98 38.41
CA SER A 321 -23.79 -9.36 38.33
C SER A 321 -23.32 -9.69 36.92
N GLN A 322 -22.04 -10.04 36.79
CA GLN A 322 -21.41 -10.42 35.53
C GLN A 322 -22.06 -11.64 34.87
N GLU A 323 -22.37 -12.68 35.64
CA GLU A 323 -23.03 -13.90 35.15
C GLU A 323 -24.38 -13.57 34.48
N TYR A 324 -25.20 -12.75 35.13
CA TYR A 324 -26.50 -12.35 34.59
C TYR A 324 -26.37 -11.50 33.30
N ARG A 325 -25.30 -10.71 33.18
CA ARG A 325 -25.02 -9.96 31.94
C ARG A 325 -24.66 -10.89 30.80
N MET A 326 -23.92 -11.97 31.06
CA MET A 326 -23.64 -12.99 30.05
C MET A 326 -24.93 -13.66 29.59
N ASP A 327 -25.79 -14.06 30.53
CA ASP A 327 -27.04 -14.75 30.21
C ASP A 327 -27.98 -13.85 29.39
N LEU A 328 -28.05 -12.56 29.72
CA LEU A 328 -28.87 -11.59 28.99
C LEU A 328 -28.28 -11.25 27.61
N ALA A 329 -26.95 -11.22 27.47
CA ALA A 329 -26.27 -10.96 26.21
C ALA A 329 -26.18 -12.20 25.29
N ALA A 330 -26.34 -13.41 25.84
CA ALA A 330 -26.16 -14.65 25.08
C ALA A 330 -27.04 -14.73 23.82
N PRO A 331 -28.35 -14.38 23.82
CA PRO A 331 -29.19 -14.44 22.62
C PRO A 331 -28.71 -13.50 21.51
N GLU A 332 -28.34 -12.25 21.86
CA GLU A 332 -27.83 -11.27 20.89
C GLU A 332 -26.45 -11.68 20.36
N MET A 333 -25.57 -12.20 21.23
CA MET A 333 -24.27 -12.71 20.79
C MET A 333 -24.40 -13.93 19.88
N ILE A 334 -25.33 -14.85 20.16
CA ILE A 334 -25.64 -15.99 19.28
C ILE A 334 -26.19 -15.51 17.95
N ARG A 335 -27.06 -14.48 17.95
CA ARG A 335 -27.58 -13.88 16.73
C ARG A 335 -26.46 -13.25 15.89
N VAL A 336 -25.61 -12.41 16.49
CA VAL A 336 -24.47 -11.78 15.81
C VAL A 336 -23.47 -12.85 15.33
N ALA A 337 -23.21 -13.89 16.13
CA ALA A 337 -22.34 -14.99 15.73
C ALA A 337 -22.92 -15.78 14.55
N LYS A 338 -24.24 -16.03 14.54
CA LYS A 338 -24.93 -16.67 13.42
C LYS A 338 -24.86 -15.80 12.16
N GLU A 339 -25.09 -14.49 12.29
CA GLU A 339 -24.97 -13.54 11.18
C GLU A 339 -23.53 -13.52 10.63
N ALA A 340 -22.52 -13.51 11.51
CA ALA A 340 -21.12 -13.62 11.11
C ALA A 340 -20.81 -14.95 10.41
N TYR A 341 -21.30 -16.07 10.93
CA TYR A 341 -21.13 -17.38 10.30
C TYR A 341 -21.80 -17.46 8.93
N THR A 342 -23.01 -16.92 8.79
CA THR A 342 -23.68 -16.85 7.48
C THR A 342 -22.89 -15.99 6.49
N TYR A 343 -22.31 -14.89 6.95
CA TYR A 343 -21.49 -14.03 6.11
C TYR A 343 -20.18 -14.72 5.68
N GLU A 344 -19.53 -15.44 6.59
CA GLU A 344 -18.34 -16.24 6.27
C GLU A 344 -18.67 -17.34 5.26
N TYR A 345 -19.81 -18.03 5.43
CA TYR A 345 -20.28 -19.05 4.49
C TYR A 345 -20.58 -18.46 3.10
N GLU A 346 -21.28 -17.33 3.02
CA GLU A 346 -21.53 -16.62 1.77
C GLU A 346 -20.22 -16.17 1.10
N LEU A 347 -19.26 -15.69 1.88
CA LEU A 347 -17.94 -15.30 1.37
C LEU A 347 -17.18 -16.50 0.82
N GLN A 348 -17.22 -17.65 1.51
CA GLN A 348 -16.59 -18.88 1.05
C GLN A 348 -17.22 -19.37 -0.26
N LEU A 349 -18.56 -19.37 -0.36
CA LEU A 349 -19.25 -19.76 -1.58
C LEU A 349 -18.86 -18.86 -2.76
N ARG A 350 -18.75 -17.54 -2.54
CA ARG A 350 -18.28 -16.60 -3.58
C ARG A 350 -16.83 -16.87 -3.97
N LYS A 351 -15.96 -17.23 -3.02
CA LYS A 351 -14.57 -17.60 -3.32
C LYS A 351 -14.51 -18.86 -4.20
N GLU A 352 -15.25 -19.91 -3.83
CA GLU A 352 -15.31 -21.15 -4.61
C GLU A 352 -15.86 -20.92 -6.02
N GLN A 353 -16.89 -20.08 -6.18
CA GLN A 353 -17.42 -19.68 -7.49
C GLN A 353 -16.37 -18.92 -8.31
N ASN A 354 -15.75 -17.90 -7.71
CA ASN A 354 -14.71 -17.11 -8.39
C ASN A 354 -13.51 -17.97 -8.79
N GLU A 355 -13.08 -18.92 -7.94
CA GLU A 355 -12.01 -19.87 -8.25
C GLU A 355 -12.40 -20.80 -9.40
N GLY A 356 -13.65 -21.30 -9.41
CA GLY A 356 -14.19 -22.11 -10.50
C GLY A 356 -14.24 -21.35 -11.84
N ASP A 357 -14.69 -20.10 -11.82
CA ASP A 357 -14.70 -19.22 -13.00
C ASP A 357 -13.28 -18.93 -13.48
N LEU A 358 -12.34 -18.66 -12.56
CA LEU A 358 -10.92 -18.45 -12.90
C LEU A 358 -10.31 -19.68 -13.59
N VAL A 359 -10.62 -20.89 -13.10
CA VAL A 359 -10.13 -22.15 -13.70
C VAL A 359 -10.69 -22.32 -15.12
N LYS A 360 -11.96 -21.97 -15.33
CA LYS A 360 -12.58 -22.02 -16.65
C LYS A 360 -11.96 -21.01 -17.61
N GLU A 361 -11.69 -19.78 -17.14
CA GLU A 361 -10.99 -18.76 -17.92
C GLU A 361 -9.56 -19.20 -18.27
N LEU A 362 -8.82 -19.77 -17.31
CA LEU A 362 -7.48 -20.31 -17.55
C LEU A 362 -7.48 -21.44 -18.58
N ALA A 363 -8.43 -22.36 -18.49
CA ALA A 363 -8.59 -23.43 -19.48
C ALA A 363 -8.91 -22.85 -20.88
N GLY A 364 -9.79 -21.85 -20.95
CA GLY A 364 -10.11 -21.15 -22.21
C GLY A 364 -8.91 -20.42 -22.80
N LEU A 365 -8.10 -19.75 -21.97
CA LEU A 365 -6.85 -19.12 -22.40
C LEU A 365 -5.83 -20.16 -22.88
N GLN A 366 -5.73 -21.31 -22.22
CA GLN A 366 -4.84 -22.39 -22.64
C GLN A 366 -5.29 -23.01 -23.96
N GLU A 367 -6.60 -23.18 -24.18
CA GLU A 367 -7.16 -23.60 -25.46
C GLU A 367 -6.81 -22.58 -26.56
N GLN A 368 -7.04 -21.27 -26.33
CA GLN A 368 -6.67 -20.22 -27.26
C GLN A 368 -5.16 -20.20 -27.57
N LEU A 369 -4.31 -20.35 -26.57
CA LEU A 369 -2.86 -20.44 -26.77
C LEU A 369 -2.48 -21.66 -27.61
N SER A 370 -3.10 -22.82 -27.37
CA SER A 370 -2.83 -24.02 -28.16
C SER A 370 -3.32 -23.90 -29.61
N ALA A 371 -4.46 -23.25 -29.84
CA ALA A 371 -4.96 -22.93 -31.18
C ALA A 371 -4.01 -21.97 -31.92
N ILE A 372 -3.56 -20.89 -31.28
CA ILE A 372 -2.60 -19.94 -31.86
C ILE A 372 -1.28 -20.64 -32.17
N GLN A 373 -0.78 -21.52 -31.29
CA GLN A 373 0.44 -22.29 -31.54
C GLN A 373 0.31 -23.23 -32.74
N ALA A 374 -0.83 -23.93 -32.86
CA ALA A 374 -1.12 -24.77 -34.01
C ALA A 374 -1.20 -23.96 -35.31
N GLU A 375 -1.80 -22.76 -35.25
CA GLU A 375 -1.87 -21.85 -36.39
C GLU A 375 -0.47 -21.35 -36.81
N ILE A 376 0.38 -20.93 -35.86
CA ILE A 376 1.77 -20.55 -36.10
C ILE A 376 2.55 -21.70 -36.75
N ALA A 377 2.44 -22.93 -36.23
CA ALA A 377 3.09 -24.10 -36.80
C ALA A 377 2.61 -24.38 -38.23
N SER A 378 1.31 -24.21 -38.50
CA SER A 378 0.75 -24.37 -39.84
C SER A 378 1.28 -23.32 -40.82
N TYR A 379 1.43 -22.06 -40.39
CA TYR A 379 2.01 -21.00 -41.20
C TYR A 379 3.50 -21.23 -41.46
N GLN A 380 4.25 -21.68 -40.46
CA GLN A 380 5.66 -22.05 -40.62
C GLN A 380 5.82 -23.17 -41.65
N ALA A 381 5.05 -24.26 -41.54
CA ALA A 381 5.08 -25.34 -42.53
C ALA A 381 4.70 -24.87 -43.95
N ARG A 382 3.72 -23.96 -44.08
CA ARG A 382 3.37 -23.36 -45.37
C ARG A 382 4.51 -22.51 -45.93
N MET A 383 5.18 -21.73 -45.10
CA MET A 383 6.33 -20.91 -45.52
C MET A 383 7.52 -21.77 -45.92
N ASP A 384 7.84 -22.82 -45.15
CA ASP A 384 8.93 -23.74 -45.47
C ASP A 384 8.67 -24.46 -46.79
N THR A 385 7.46 -24.97 -47.00
CA THR A 385 7.11 -25.61 -48.29
C THR A 385 7.09 -24.62 -49.45
N ALA A 386 6.69 -23.36 -49.23
CA ALA A 386 6.76 -22.33 -50.26
C ALA A 386 8.22 -21.97 -50.61
N LEU A 387 9.09 -21.85 -49.60
CA LEU A 387 10.51 -21.57 -49.76
C LEU A 387 11.24 -22.73 -50.44
N GLU A 388 10.97 -23.98 -50.04
CA GLU A 388 11.50 -25.17 -50.70
C GLU A 388 11.05 -25.23 -52.16
N ARG A 389 9.76 -25.03 -52.45
CA ARG A 389 9.28 -25.00 -53.84
C ARG A 389 9.95 -23.92 -54.66
N ALA A 390 10.07 -22.69 -54.13
CA ALA A 390 10.72 -21.59 -54.83
C ALA A 390 12.20 -21.88 -55.09
N SER A 391 12.91 -22.42 -54.10
CA SER A 391 14.33 -22.78 -54.23
C SER A 391 14.55 -23.94 -55.20
N HIS A 392 13.70 -24.97 -55.17
CA HIS A 392 13.73 -26.07 -56.12
C HIS A 392 13.40 -25.62 -57.54
N GLN A 393 12.41 -24.75 -57.72
CA GLN A 393 12.08 -24.16 -59.02
C GLN A 393 13.24 -23.35 -59.56
N ALA A 394 13.84 -22.47 -58.75
CA ALA A 394 15.00 -21.68 -59.14
C ALA A 394 16.20 -22.58 -59.51
N LYS A 395 16.47 -23.62 -58.71
CA LYS A 395 17.56 -24.58 -58.97
C LYS A 395 17.30 -25.42 -60.22
N ALA A 396 16.07 -25.86 -60.45
CA ALA A 396 15.68 -26.59 -61.66
C ALA A 396 15.86 -25.72 -62.90
N GLN A 397 15.37 -24.47 -62.88
CA GLN A 397 15.56 -23.52 -63.98
C GLN A 397 17.05 -23.23 -64.22
N ALA A 398 17.84 -23.02 -63.17
CA ALA A 398 19.28 -22.83 -63.29
C ALA A 398 19.96 -24.06 -63.90
N SER A 399 19.60 -25.27 -63.46
CA SER A 399 20.16 -26.51 -64.00
C SER A 399 19.76 -26.76 -65.46
N GLN A 400 18.53 -26.43 -65.85
CA GLN A 400 18.06 -26.51 -67.23
C GLN A 400 18.89 -25.60 -68.13
N ARG A 401 19.04 -24.33 -67.74
CA ARG A 401 19.89 -23.37 -68.47
C ARG A 401 21.34 -23.82 -68.56
N LEU A 402 21.89 -24.41 -67.48
CA LEU A 402 23.26 -24.92 -67.48
C LEU A 402 23.43 -26.09 -68.45
N VAL A 403 22.51 -27.07 -68.43
CA VAL A 403 22.56 -28.23 -69.35
C VAL A 403 22.38 -27.79 -70.80
N GLU A 404 21.49 -26.83 -71.08
CA GLU A 404 21.34 -26.24 -72.41
C GLU A 404 22.63 -25.53 -72.86
N ALA A 405 23.25 -24.73 -71.99
CA ALA A 405 24.52 -24.06 -72.26
C ALA A 405 25.68 -25.07 -72.46
N GLU A 406 25.77 -26.12 -71.65
CA GLU A 406 26.77 -27.18 -71.80
C GLU A 406 26.56 -28.00 -73.07
N SER A 407 25.30 -28.34 -73.39
CA SER A 407 24.96 -29.09 -74.60
C SER A 407 25.30 -28.29 -75.86
N THR A 408 24.95 -27.00 -75.87
CA THR A 408 25.29 -26.11 -76.99
C THR A 408 26.81 -25.91 -77.10
N ALA A 409 27.51 -25.67 -75.99
CA ALA A 409 28.97 -25.58 -75.97
C ALA A 409 29.65 -26.87 -76.47
N LYS A 410 29.16 -28.05 -76.06
CA LYS A 410 29.71 -29.35 -76.48
C LYS A 410 29.43 -29.65 -77.95
N ALA A 411 28.24 -29.31 -78.45
CA ALA A 411 27.92 -29.43 -79.87
C ALA A 411 28.84 -28.54 -80.71
N ASN A 412 29.04 -27.29 -80.28
CA ASN A 412 29.96 -26.37 -80.92
C ASN A 412 31.42 -26.88 -80.90
N ALA A 413 31.88 -27.42 -79.76
CA ALA A 413 33.21 -28.01 -79.66
C ALA A 413 33.39 -29.21 -80.60
N ALA A 414 32.40 -30.11 -80.69
CA ALA A 414 32.45 -31.27 -81.59
C ALA A 414 32.47 -30.85 -83.07
N LEU A 415 31.72 -29.81 -83.46
CA LEU A 415 31.77 -29.24 -84.81
C LEU A 415 33.17 -28.70 -85.14
N LEU A 416 33.78 -27.96 -84.21
CA LEU A 416 35.13 -27.41 -84.37
C LEU A 416 36.19 -28.52 -84.45
N GLU A 417 36.09 -29.56 -83.63
CA GLU A 417 36.98 -30.73 -83.69
C GLU A 417 36.86 -31.47 -85.03
N ALA A 418 35.64 -31.68 -85.52
CA ALA A 418 35.41 -32.30 -86.81
C ALA A 418 36.00 -31.45 -87.95
N GLN A 419 35.84 -30.13 -87.93
CA GLN A 419 36.45 -29.23 -88.91
C GLN A 419 37.99 -29.29 -88.84
N ALA A 420 38.57 -29.31 -87.65
CA ALA A 420 40.02 -29.43 -87.48
C ALA A 420 40.57 -30.73 -88.08
N LEU A 421 39.85 -31.85 -87.93
CA LEU A 421 40.20 -33.13 -88.55
C LEU A 421 40.11 -33.08 -90.08
N ASP A 422 39.07 -32.45 -90.64
CA ASP A 422 38.92 -32.33 -92.10
C ASP A 422 40.01 -31.41 -92.70
N ILE A 423 40.37 -30.30 -92.04
CA ILE A 423 41.49 -29.43 -92.45
C ILE A 423 42.81 -30.19 -92.38
N ARG A 424 43.02 -30.99 -91.31
CA ARG A 424 44.20 -31.85 -91.19
C ARG A 424 44.24 -32.90 -92.32
N ALA A 425 43.11 -33.50 -92.68
CA ALA A 425 43.03 -34.45 -93.79
C ALA A 425 43.28 -33.77 -95.14
N LEU A 426 42.75 -32.56 -95.33
CA LEU A 426 42.95 -31.75 -96.54
C LEU A 426 44.42 -31.36 -96.72
N SER A 427 45.04 -30.82 -95.67
CA SER A 427 46.46 -30.45 -95.68
C SER A 427 47.35 -31.67 -95.93
N ALA A 428 47.01 -32.83 -95.36
CA ALA A 428 47.71 -34.09 -95.63
C ALA A 428 47.55 -34.54 -97.10
N ALA A 429 46.36 -34.39 -97.67
CA ALA A 429 46.07 -34.80 -99.04
C ALA A 429 46.69 -33.88 -100.11
N GLN A 430 46.83 -32.57 -99.85
CA GLN A 430 47.44 -31.60 -100.78
C GLN A 430 48.92 -31.87 -101.07
N ALA A 431 49.65 -32.44 -100.10
CA ALA A 431 51.07 -32.71 -100.24
C ALA A 431 51.41 -34.14 -99.79
N PRO A 432 51.00 -35.17 -100.56
CA PRO A 432 51.21 -36.57 -100.20
C PRO A 432 52.71 -36.94 -100.14
N GLU A 433 53.53 -36.23 -100.92
CA GLU A 433 54.99 -36.37 -100.93
C GLU A 433 55.61 -35.97 -99.58
N ILE A 434 55.03 -34.98 -98.88
CA ILE A 434 55.47 -34.61 -97.53
C ILE A 434 55.16 -35.74 -96.55
N LEU A 435 54.08 -36.51 -96.76
CA LEU A 435 53.76 -37.66 -95.92
C LEU A 435 54.74 -38.80 -96.14
N ASP A 436 55.09 -39.09 -97.40
CA ASP A 436 56.11 -40.11 -97.72
C ASP A 436 57.47 -39.69 -97.16
N HIS A 437 57.86 -38.41 -97.29
CA HIS A 437 59.09 -37.88 -96.69
C HIS A 437 59.07 -37.94 -95.15
N ARG A 438 57.95 -37.56 -94.51
CA ARG A 438 57.83 -37.67 -93.04
C ARG A 438 57.82 -39.12 -92.57
N PHE A 439 57.22 -40.02 -93.34
CA PHE A 439 57.28 -41.44 -93.04
C PHE A 439 58.67 -42.00 -93.23
N GLN A 440 59.40 -41.58 -94.26
CA GLN A 440 60.81 -41.92 -94.44
C GLN A 440 61.65 -41.39 -93.28
N GLN A 441 61.39 -40.17 -92.81
CA GLN A 441 62.01 -39.64 -91.60
C GLN A 441 61.66 -40.48 -90.36
N ASP A 442 60.38 -40.81 -90.13
CA ASP A 442 59.96 -41.65 -88.99
C ASP A 442 60.53 -43.08 -89.09
N LEU A 443 60.69 -43.63 -90.30
CA LEU A 443 61.37 -44.90 -90.55
C LEU A 443 62.86 -44.79 -90.28
N LEU A 444 63.52 -43.69 -90.67
CA LEU A 444 64.92 -43.44 -90.38
C LEU A 444 65.15 -43.31 -88.87
N ASP A 445 64.31 -42.55 -88.17
CA ASP A 445 64.35 -42.41 -86.70
C ASP A 445 64.12 -43.77 -86.02
N ARG A 446 63.17 -44.58 -86.52
CA ARG A 446 62.96 -45.95 -86.04
C ARG A 446 64.15 -46.86 -86.35
N LEU A 447 64.72 -46.79 -87.55
CA LEU A 447 65.91 -47.56 -87.94
C LEU A 447 67.11 -47.19 -87.08
N GLU A 448 67.30 -45.91 -86.78
CA GLU A 448 68.33 -45.42 -85.86
C GLU A 448 68.12 -45.99 -84.45
N SER A 449 66.87 -46.01 -83.96
CA SER A 449 66.54 -46.60 -82.66
C SER A 449 66.84 -48.11 -82.60
N VAL A 450 66.64 -48.83 -83.71
CA VAL A 450 66.84 -50.29 -83.81
C VAL A 450 68.29 -50.66 -84.13
N ALA A 451 69.05 -49.79 -84.81
CA ALA A 451 70.43 -50.05 -85.23
C ALA A 451 71.37 -50.37 -84.04
N SER A 452 71.10 -49.79 -82.87
CA SER A 452 71.81 -50.07 -81.63
C SER A 452 71.61 -51.49 -81.07
N HIS A 453 70.63 -52.24 -81.59
CA HIS A 453 70.23 -53.58 -81.13
C HIS A 453 70.54 -54.70 -82.16
N LEU A 454 71.24 -54.43 -83.26
CA LEU A 454 71.58 -55.44 -84.27
C LEU A 454 72.75 -56.36 -83.82
N PRO A 455 72.67 -57.69 -84.06
CA PRO A 455 73.70 -58.64 -83.66
C PRO A 455 75.00 -58.46 -84.46
N ARG A 456 76.17 -58.51 -83.79
CA ARG A 456 77.49 -58.48 -84.44
C ARG A 456 77.73 -59.76 -85.24
N VAL A 457 77.81 -59.62 -86.56
CA VAL A 457 78.17 -60.72 -87.47
C VAL A 457 79.70 -60.83 -87.52
N VAL A 458 80.27 -62.00 -87.22
CA VAL A 458 81.70 -62.29 -87.34
C VAL A 458 81.91 -63.17 -88.57
N GLN A 459 82.66 -62.68 -89.56
CA GLN A 459 82.97 -63.40 -90.79
C GLN A 459 84.06 -64.46 -90.52
N VAL A 460 83.82 -65.71 -90.93
CA VAL A 460 84.81 -66.80 -90.89
C VAL A 460 84.97 -67.34 -92.32
N GLY A 461 86.05 -66.94 -93.00
CA GLY A 461 86.44 -67.46 -94.32
C GLY A 461 86.90 -66.38 -95.31
N GLU A 462 87.99 -66.65 -96.03
CA GLU A 462 88.63 -65.74 -97.00
C GLU A 462 87.89 -65.70 -98.36
N ASN A 463 87.67 -64.47 -98.84
CA ASN A 463 87.21 -64.02 -100.16
C ASN A 463 85.72 -64.21 -100.55
N THR A 464 84.88 -63.31 -100.04
CA THR A 464 83.76 -62.69 -100.77
C THR A 464 83.39 -61.37 -100.07
N ASP A 465 83.32 -60.26 -100.81
CA ASP A 465 82.98 -58.92 -100.31
C ASP A 465 81.45 -58.81 -100.20
N ILE A 466 80.91 -58.61 -98.99
CA ILE A 466 79.45 -58.61 -98.73
C ILE A 466 78.99 -57.18 -98.42
N ASP A 467 78.02 -56.67 -99.20
CA ASP A 467 77.42 -55.34 -99.00
C ASP A 467 76.43 -55.35 -97.81
N LEU A 468 76.90 -54.86 -96.66
CA LEU A 468 76.16 -54.83 -95.39
C LEU A 468 74.88 -53.97 -95.47
N LEU A 469 74.82 -52.97 -96.36
CA LEU A 469 73.65 -52.11 -96.52
C LEU A 469 72.49 -52.85 -97.20
N ALA A 470 72.80 -53.66 -98.21
CA ALA A 470 71.82 -54.50 -98.88
C ALA A 470 71.25 -55.57 -97.93
N LEU A 471 72.12 -56.19 -97.12
CA LEU A 471 71.72 -57.20 -96.15
C LEU A 471 70.84 -56.62 -95.01
N ALA A 472 71.17 -55.41 -94.53
CA ALA A 472 70.37 -54.71 -93.53
C ALA A 472 68.98 -54.32 -94.06
N ARG A 473 68.89 -53.86 -95.31
CA ARG A 473 67.59 -53.56 -95.97
C ARG A 473 66.73 -54.82 -96.14
N GLN A 474 67.36 -55.95 -96.46
CA GLN A 474 66.65 -57.23 -96.60
C GLN A 474 66.17 -57.79 -95.25
N LEU A 475 66.96 -57.65 -94.18
CA LEU A 475 66.58 -58.07 -92.83
C LEU A 475 65.43 -57.23 -92.23
N VAL A 476 65.32 -55.95 -92.61
CA VAL A 476 64.21 -55.07 -92.20
C VAL A 476 63.00 -55.16 -93.17
N GLY A 477 63.05 -56.06 -94.17
CA GLY A 477 61.93 -56.32 -95.08
C GLY A 477 61.61 -55.17 -96.04
N GLY A 478 62.54 -54.23 -96.25
CA GLY A 478 62.34 -53.02 -97.03
C GLY A 478 62.99 -53.11 -98.41
N GLY A 479 62.36 -53.81 -99.34
CA GLY A 479 62.58 -53.60 -100.78
C GLY A 479 61.63 -52.51 -101.28
N GLU A 480 62.16 -51.31 -101.58
CA GLU A 480 61.48 -50.22 -102.31
C GLU A 480 60.01 -49.90 -101.93
N ALA A 481 59.65 -49.94 -100.64
CA ALA A 481 58.29 -49.60 -100.20
C ALA A 481 58.11 -48.07 -100.06
N ARG A 482 57.67 -47.40 -101.13
CA ARG A 482 56.96 -46.12 -100.99
C ARG A 482 55.64 -46.37 -100.26
N LEU A 483 55.26 -45.51 -99.32
CA LEU A 483 54.05 -45.70 -98.50
C LEU A 483 52.77 -45.69 -99.35
N PHE A 484 52.81 -44.97 -100.47
CA PHE A 484 51.72 -44.85 -101.42
C PHE A 484 52.27 -45.17 -102.81
N SER A 485 51.57 -46.04 -103.54
CA SER A 485 51.83 -46.20 -104.97
C SER A 485 51.40 -44.94 -105.75
N GLU A 486 51.85 -44.79 -107.00
CA GLU A 486 51.38 -43.69 -107.85
C GLU A 486 49.85 -43.72 -108.04
N ALA A 487 49.23 -44.91 -108.00
CA ALA A 487 47.78 -45.06 -108.01
C ALA A 487 47.13 -44.56 -106.71
N ASP A 488 47.75 -44.83 -105.55
CA ASP A 488 47.25 -44.37 -104.25
C ASP A 488 47.38 -42.85 -104.10
N THR A 489 48.50 -42.27 -104.54
CA THR A 489 48.66 -40.80 -104.56
C THR A 489 47.64 -40.12 -105.47
N ALA A 490 47.31 -40.72 -106.62
CA ALA A 490 46.23 -40.24 -107.49
C ALA A 490 44.84 -40.35 -106.82
N ALA A 491 44.57 -41.46 -106.12
CA ALA A 491 43.32 -41.65 -105.37
C ALA A 491 43.18 -40.67 -104.20
N ILE A 492 44.26 -40.37 -103.47
CA ILE A 492 44.29 -39.37 -102.41
C ILE A 492 44.04 -37.97 -102.99
N ARG A 493 44.67 -37.62 -104.12
CA ARG A 493 44.42 -36.35 -104.81
C ARG A 493 42.97 -36.21 -105.28
N ALA A 494 42.36 -37.28 -105.77
CA ALA A 494 40.94 -37.26 -106.16
C ALA A 494 40.02 -36.94 -104.97
N ARG A 495 40.35 -37.46 -103.77
CA ARG A 495 39.60 -37.19 -102.52
C ARG A 495 39.79 -35.77 -101.98
N ILE A 496 40.80 -35.00 -102.42
CA ILE A 496 40.98 -33.60 -102.01
C ILE A 496 39.73 -32.79 -102.30
N THR A 497 39.14 -32.96 -103.49
CA THR A 497 37.94 -32.23 -103.91
C THR A 497 36.73 -32.52 -103.03
N GLU A 498 36.64 -33.75 -102.51
CA GLU A 498 35.57 -34.16 -101.59
C GLU A 498 35.80 -33.62 -100.17
N ILE A 499 37.05 -33.63 -99.70
CA ILE A 499 37.41 -33.08 -98.38
C ILE A 499 37.28 -31.54 -98.39
N SER A 500 37.71 -30.86 -99.46
CA SER A 500 37.62 -29.40 -99.58
C SER A 500 36.18 -28.93 -99.53
N ARG A 501 35.29 -29.61 -100.24
CA ARG A 501 33.86 -29.33 -100.21
C ARG A 501 33.28 -29.47 -98.79
N ARG A 502 33.67 -30.52 -98.06
CA ARG A 502 33.24 -30.70 -96.65
C ARG A 502 33.76 -29.62 -95.72
N VAL A 503 34.99 -29.14 -95.93
CA VAL A 503 35.56 -28.02 -95.16
C VAL A 503 34.79 -26.73 -95.45
N GLU A 504 34.53 -26.42 -96.72
CA GLU A 504 33.76 -25.24 -97.14
C GLU A 504 32.33 -25.27 -96.59
N ASP A 505 31.64 -26.42 -96.69
CA ASP A 505 30.30 -26.60 -96.14
C ASP A 505 30.27 -26.40 -94.61
N ARG A 506 31.26 -26.94 -93.88
CA ARG A 506 31.37 -26.75 -92.42
C ARG A 506 31.78 -25.33 -92.03
N GLU A 507 32.62 -24.66 -92.82
CA GLU A 507 33.00 -23.27 -92.58
C GLU A 507 31.80 -22.34 -92.69
N ALA A 508 30.90 -22.59 -93.66
CA ALA A 508 29.64 -21.88 -93.76
C ALA A 508 28.73 -22.13 -92.55
N GLU A 509 28.63 -23.37 -92.06
CA GLU A 509 27.85 -23.71 -90.85
C GLU A 509 28.39 -22.99 -89.60
N ILE A 510 29.71 -22.94 -89.43
CA ILE A 510 30.37 -22.26 -88.31
C ILE A 510 30.21 -20.74 -88.38
N ALA A 511 30.28 -20.16 -89.58
CA ALA A 511 30.05 -18.73 -89.78
C ALA A 511 28.61 -18.32 -89.37
N VAL A 512 27.62 -19.17 -89.66
CA VAL A 512 26.23 -18.96 -89.21
C VAL A 512 26.12 -19.03 -87.69
N LEU A 513 26.75 -20.02 -87.04
CA LEU A 513 26.74 -20.15 -85.58
C LEU A 513 27.43 -18.97 -84.87
N LEU A 514 28.56 -18.48 -85.41
CA LEU A 514 29.23 -17.29 -84.89
C LEU A 514 28.35 -16.03 -85.01
N GLY A 515 27.64 -15.87 -86.14
CA GLY A 515 26.69 -14.78 -86.32
C GLY A 515 25.53 -14.83 -85.32
N GLN A 516 25.01 -16.02 -85.02
CA GLN A 516 23.93 -16.22 -84.04
C GLN A 516 24.39 -15.95 -82.60
N ASN A 517 25.59 -16.41 -82.23
CA ASN A 517 26.14 -16.20 -80.89
C ASN A 517 26.42 -14.71 -80.61
N THR A 518 26.86 -13.95 -81.63
CA THR A 518 27.07 -12.50 -81.52
C THR A 518 25.75 -11.75 -81.31
N GLY A 519 24.64 -12.23 -81.88
CA GLY A 519 23.29 -11.70 -81.64
C GLY A 519 22.73 -12.04 -80.25
N GLN A 520 23.02 -13.24 -79.72
CA GLN A 520 22.60 -13.66 -78.38
C GLN A 520 23.36 -12.93 -77.27
N ALA A 521 24.68 -12.73 -77.41
CA ALA A 521 25.47 -11.94 -76.48
C ALA A 521 25.03 -10.46 -76.41
N ALA A 522 24.52 -9.90 -77.52
CA ALA A 522 23.97 -8.54 -77.55
C ALA A 522 22.59 -8.44 -76.87
N GLN A 523 21.81 -9.53 -76.80
CA GLN A 523 20.51 -9.57 -76.11
C GLN A 523 20.65 -9.83 -74.61
N GLU A 524 21.64 -10.61 -74.16
CA GLU A 524 21.89 -10.88 -72.73
C GLU A 524 22.44 -9.67 -71.95
N HIS A 525 22.99 -8.64 -72.64
CA HIS A 525 23.46 -7.39 -72.01
C HIS A 525 22.45 -6.24 -72.03
N ALA A 526 21.25 -6.44 -72.58
CA ALA A 526 20.17 -5.46 -72.44
C ALA A 526 19.53 -5.59 -71.05
N VAL A 527 20.11 -4.90 -70.06
CA VAL A 527 19.53 -4.75 -68.71
C VAL A 527 18.14 -4.11 -68.84
N PRO A 528 17.06 -4.76 -68.41
CA PRO A 528 15.75 -4.12 -68.35
C PRO A 528 15.76 -3.01 -67.28
N PRO A 529 15.11 -1.85 -67.52
CA PRO A 529 15.06 -0.78 -66.52
C PRO A 529 14.34 -1.27 -65.26
N ALA A 530 14.93 -0.96 -64.10
CA ALA A 530 14.42 -1.29 -62.78
C ALA A 530 12.96 -0.84 -62.63
N ALA A 531 12.06 -1.79 -62.41
CA ALA A 531 10.70 -1.52 -61.97
C ALA A 531 10.74 -0.98 -60.54
N GLN A 532 10.15 0.19 -60.35
CA GLN A 532 9.91 0.83 -59.05
C GLN A 532 8.99 -0.06 -58.21
N GLU A 533 9.42 -0.36 -56.98
CA GLU A 533 8.59 -0.97 -55.95
C GLU A 533 7.62 0.08 -55.39
N ASP A 534 6.32 -0.08 -55.66
CA ASP A 534 5.22 0.46 -54.86
C ASP A 534 4.74 -0.67 -53.93
N ALA A 535 5.03 -0.55 -52.63
CA ALA A 535 4.21 -0.98 -51.46
C ALA A 535 5.07 -1.02 -50.18
#